data_AF-A0A9E6SY22-F1
#
_entry.id   AF-A0A9E6SY22-F1
#
_cell.length_a   1.000
_cell.length_b   1.000
_cell.length_c   1.000
_cell.angle_alpha   90.00
_cell.angle_beta   90.00
_cell.angle_gamma   90.00
#
_symmetry.space_group_name_H-M   'P 1'
#
loop_
_entity.id
_entity.type
_entity.pdbx_description
1 polymer ?
#
loop_
_entity_poly.entity_id
_entity_poly.type
_entity_poly.pdbx_seq_one_letter_code
_entity_poly.pdbx_strand_id
1 'polypeptide(L)'
;MFHNLKRWWGVTNLWQQSKGALELWMQIRSTAYALTQLLALKLWESFPLMEIAPWRKGAMITAGLFGQWMRIQFIGLPVRHAYNPKSGNFVMPFPTQDQRLQC
;
A
#
# COMPACT_ATOMS: atom_id res chain seq x y z
N MET A 1 -9.89 -12.66 0.00
CA MET A 1 -9.01 -11.82 -0.86
C MET A 1 -9.83 -10.95 -1.81
N PHE A 2 -10.51 -11.50 -2.82
CA PHE A 2 -11.28 -10.73 -3.84
C PHE A 2 -12.27 -9.68 -3.29
N HIS A 3 -12.97 -10.00 -2.20
CA HIS A 3 -13.89 -9.05 -1.55
C HIS A 3 -13.16 -7.78 -1.05
N ASN A 4 -11.96 -7.95 -0.45
CA ASN A 4 -11.14 -6.82 0.00
C ASN A 4 -10.55 -6.03 -1.16
N LEU A 5 -10.17 -6.71 -2.26
CA LEU A 5 -9.67 -6.06 -3.46
C LEU A 5 -10.72 -5.13 -4.07
N LYS A 6 -11.98 -5.57 -4.18
CA LYS A 6 -13.07 -4.74 -4.72
C LYS A 6 -13.32 -3.47 -3.90
N ARG A 7 -13.28 -3.56 -2.57
CA ARG A 7 -13.56 -2.44 -1.67
C ARG A 7 -12.52 -1.31 -1.76
N TRP A 8 -11.25 -1.63 -2.01
CA TRP A 8 -10.19 -0.62 -2.03
C TRP A 8 -10.08 0.16 -3.34
N TRP A 9 -10.63 -0.35 -4.45
CA TRP A 9 -10.01 -0.13 -5.77
C TRP A 9 -10.84 0.58 -6.81
N GLY A 10 -11.74 1.48 -6.39
CA GLY A 10 -12.29 2.56 -7.23
C GLY A 10 -12.40 2.18 -8.70
N VAL A 11 -13.36 1.29 -9.00
CA VAL A 11 -13.54 0.58 -10.29
C VAL A 11 -13.83 1.54 -11.46
N THR A 12 -13.90 2.84 -11.18
CA THR A 12 -14.05 3.92 -12.15
C THR A 12 -12.98 3.82 -13.24
N ASN A 13 -13.45 3.64 -14.48
CA ASN A 13 -12.67 3.60 -15.73
C ASN A 13 -11.87 2.31 -16.02
N LEU A 14 -12.02 1.23 -15.25
CA LEU A 14 -11.39 -0.07 -15.58
C LEU A 14 -11.83 -0.59 -16.96
N TRP A 15 -13.06 -0.27 -17.37
CA TRP A 15 -13.62 -0.66 -18.67
C TRP A 15 -12.93 0.01 -19.87
N GLN A 16 -12.18 1.10 -19.66
CA GLN A 16 -11.44 1.82 -20.71
C GLN A 16 -10.00 1.31 -20.88
N GLN A 17 -9.54 0.39 -20.03
CA GLN A 17 -8.15 -0.09 -20.05
C GLN A 17 -8.00 -1.35 -20.92
N SER A 18 -6.81 -1.55 -21.49
CA SER A 18 -6.52 -2.77 -22.24
C SER A 18 -6.46 -4.00 -21.31
N LYS A 19 -6.73 -5.19 -21.86
CA LYS A 19 -6.66 -6.46 -21.12
C LYS A 19 -5.31 -6.64 -20.41
N GLY A 20 -4.20 -6.41 -21.12
CA GLY A 20 -2.86 -6.56 -20.54
C GLY A 20 -2.58 -5.58 -19.39
N ALA A 21 -3.02 -4.33 -19.52
CA ALA A 21 -2.92 -3.35 -18.43
C ALA A 21 -3.73 -3.80 -17.21
N LEU A 22 -4.95 -4.32 -17.43
CA LEU A 22 -5.82 -4.83 -16.38
C LEU A 22 -5.20 -6.05 -15.67
N GLU A 23 -4.66 -7.01 -16.41
CA GLU A 23 -4.01 -8.21 -15.87
C GLU A 23 -2.77 -7.86 -15.04
N LEU A 24 -1.86 -7.05 -15.58
CA LEU A 24 -0.67 -6.59 -14.87
C LEU A 24 -1.05 -5.83 -13.60
N TRP A 25 -2.03 -4.94 -13.71
CA TRP A 25 -2.52 -4.20 -12.58
C TRP A 25 -3.06 -5.14 -11.49
N MET A 26 -3.89 -6.13 -11.85
CA MET A 26 -4.42 -7.14 -10.91
C MET A 26 -3.32 -7.98 -10.26
N GLN A 27 -2.26 -8.32 -10.99
CA GLN A 27 -1.10 -9.04 -10.44
C GLN A 27 -0.38 -8.21 -9.38
N ILE A 28 0.05 -6.98 -9.70
CA ILE A 28 0.75 -6.07 -8.76
C ILE A 28 -0.06 -5.93 -7.47
N ARG A 29 -1.36 -5.71 -7.66
CA ARG A 29 -2.37 -5.52 -6.63
C ARG A 29 -2.54 -6.74 -5.71
N SER A 30 -2.66 -7.92 -6.31
CA SER A 30 -2.79 -9.20 -5.59
C SER A 30 -1.53 -9.50 -4.78
N THR A 31 -0.36 -9.28 -5.39
CA THR A 31 0.94 -9.45 -4.75
C THR A 31 1.10 -8.50 -3.56
N ALA A 32 0.76 -7.21 -3.72
CA ALA A 32 0.81 -6.25 -2.63
C ALA A 32 -0.07 -6.67 -1.44
N TYR A 33 -1.29 -7.15 -1.71
CA TYR A 33 -2.17 -7.63 -0.65
C TYR A 33 -1.62 -8.87 0.06
N ALA A 34 -1.11 -9.86 -0.70
CA ALA A 34 -0.48 -11.05 -0.12
C ALA A 34 0.74 -10.70 0.76
N LEU A 35 1.58 -9.76 0.31
CA LEU A 35 2.70 -9.25 1.10
C LEU A 35 2.24 -8.61 2.41
N THR A 36 1.19 -7.77 2.37
CA THR A 36 0.64 -7.18 3.60
C THR A 36 0.05 -8.21 4.55
N GLN A 37 -0.47 -9.34 4.04
CA GLN A 37 -0.91 -10.45 4.86
C GLN A 37 0.27 -11.16 5.54
N LEU A 38 1.34 -11.43 4.80
CA LEU A 38 2.56 -12.02 5.36
C LEU A 38 3.19 -11.12 6.43
N LEU A 39 3.23 -9.80 6.20
CA LEU A 39 3.70 -8.83 7.18
C LEU A 39 2.82 -8.80 8.43
N ALA A 40 1.50 -8.81 8.26
CA ALA A 40 0.58 -8.87 9.40
C ALA A 40 0.71 -10.19 10.20
N LEU A 41 1.12 -11.29 9.57
CA LEU A 41 1.37 -12.55 10.27
C LEU A 41 2.72 -12.57 11.01
N LYS A 42 3.76 -11.94 10.45
CA LYS A 42 5.13 -12.01 10.97
C LYS A 42 5.54 -10.85 11.89
N LEU A 43 4.99 -9.66 11.65
CA LEU A 43 5.38 -8.42 12.32
C LEU A 43 4.21 -7.79 13.11
N TRP A 44 3.28 -8.63 13.58
CA TRP A 44 2.13 -8.14 14.35
C TRP A 44 2.55 -7.44 15.65
N GLU A 45 3.63 -7.90 16.29
CA GLU A 45 4.16 -7.31 17.53
C GLU A 45 4.75 -5.91 17.30
N SER A 46 5.36 -5.68 16.13
CA SER A 46 5.99 -4.40 15.77
C SER A 46 4.99 -3.35 15.28
N PHE A 47 3.72 -3.72 15.09
CA PHE A 47 2.70 -2.82 14.60
C PHE A 47 2.24 -1.87 15.72
N PRO A 48 2.32 -0.54 15.55
CA PRO A 48 1.97 0.41 16.61
C PRO A 48 0.45 0.60 16.68
N LEU A 49 -0.25 -0.43 17.20
CA LEU A 49 -1.71 -0.50 17.26
C LEU A 49 -2.33 0.70 17.98
N MET A 50 -1.69 1.13 19.08
CA MET A 50 -2.18 2.22 19.91
C MET A 50 -2.09 3.59 19.22
N GLU A 51 -1.15 3.78 18.30
CA GLU A 51 -0.99 5.03 17.55
C GLU A 51 -2.00 5.12 16.39
N ILE A 52 -2.32 3.97 15.78
CA ILE A 52 -3.06 3.95 14.50
C ILE A 52 -4.54 3.66 14.70
N ALA A 53 -4.86 2.72 15.58
CA ALA A 53 -6.22 2.24 15.78
C ALA A 53 -6.43 1.80 17.24
N PRO A 54 -6.34 2.74 18.22
CA PRO A 54 -6.48 2.42 19.64
C PRO A 54 -7.84 1.78 19.98
N TRP A 55 -8.89 2.12 19.23
CA TRP A 55 -10.22 1.51 19.36
C TRP A 55 -10.29 0.03 18.93
N ARG A 56 -9.23 -0.53 18.35
CA ARG A 56 -9.12 -1.96 18.01
C ARG A 56 -8.24 -2.75 18.99
N LYS A 57 -8.01 -2.24 20.21
CA LYS A 57 -7.27 -2.95 21.26
C LYS A 57 -7.82 -4.37 21.47
N GLY A 58 -6.94 -5.38 21.42
CA GLY A 58 -7.31 -6.80 21.58
C GLY A 58 -7.88 -7.47 20.32
N ALA A 59 -8.11 -6.74 19.23
CA ALA A 59 -8.51 -7.32 17.96
C ALA A 59 -7.30 -7.78 17.14
N MET A 60 -7.50 -8.79 16.28
CA MET A 60 -6.47 -9.24 15.35
C MET A 60 -6.03 -8.10 14.40
N ILE A 61 -4.71 -7.98 14.23
CA ILE A 61 -4.11 -7.08 13.26
C ILE A 61 -4.33 -7.66 11.86
N THR A 62 -5.06 -6.91 11.04
CA THR A 62 -5.39 -7.35 9.68
C THR A 62 -4.43 -6.73 8.68
N ALA A 63 -4.26 -7.39 7.54
CA ALA A 63 -3.49 -6.87 6.41
C ALA A 63 -3.94 -5.48 5.95
N GLY A 64 -5.24 -5.18 6.06
CA GLY A 64 -5.77 -3.84 5.76
C GLY A 64 -5.23 -2.77 6.72
N LEU A 65 -5.16 -3.09 8.01
CA LEU A 65 -4.60 -2.20 9.04
C LEU A 65 -3.09 -1.99 8.82
N PHE A 66 -2.37 -3.06 8.48
CA PHE A 66 -0.95 -3.01 8.15
C PHE A 66 -0.68 -2.19 6.88
N GLY A 67 -1.51 -2.36 5.85
CA GLY A 67 -1.47 -1.55 4.64
C GLY A 67 -1.76 -0.07 4.90
N GLN A 68 -2.68 0.24 5.80
CA GLN A 68 -2.96 1.62 6.21
C GLN A 68 -1.76 2.26 6.93
N TRP A 69 -1.12 1.53 7.84
CA TRP A 69 0.11 1.99 8.49
C TRP A 69 1.23 2.24 7.50
N MET A 70 1.51 1.28 6.61
CA MET A 70 2.53 1.46 5.57
C MET A 70 2.21 2.67 4.71
N ARG A 71 0.94 2.90 4.36
CA ARG A 71 0.57 4.13 3.66
C ARG A 71 1.01 5.36 4.44
N ILE A 72 0.76 5.45 5.74
CA ILE A 72 1.19 6.60 6.57
C ILE A 72 2.72 6.74 6.55
N GLN A 73 3.46 5.64 6.70
CA GLN A 73 4.93 5.68 6.70
C GLN A 73 5.53 6.11 5.35
N PHE A 74 4.90 5.71 4.24
CA PHE A 74 5.42 5.91 2.89
C PHE A 74 4.71 7.04 2.10
N ILE A 75 3.74 7.76 2.69
CA ILE A 75 2.94 8.74 1.95
C ILE A 75 3.76 9.92 1.42
N GLY A 76 4.83 10.30 2.12
CA GLY A 76 5.75 11.37 1.71
C GLY A 76 6.86 10.94 0.75
N LEU A 77 6.88 9.67 0.32
CA LEU A 77 7.93 9.15 -0.53
C LEU A 77 7.52 9.18 -2.01
N PRO A 78 8.19 10.00 -2.85
CA PRO A 78 7.86 10.13 -4.28
C PRO A 78 8.40 8.95 -5.09
N VAL A 79 7.90 7.73 -4.85
CA VAL A 79 8.39 6.49 -5.47
C VAL A 79 8.48 6.57 -6.99
N ARG A 80 7.51 7.25 -7.64
CA ARG A 80 7.53 7.44 -9.10
C ARG A 80 8.72 8.27 -9.60
N HIS A 81 9.11 9.31 -8.85
CA HIS A 81 10.25 10.14 -9.20
C HIS A 81 11.59 9.45 -8.93
N ALA A 82 11.57 8.41 -8.10
CA ALA A 82 12.72 7.58 -7.79
C ALA A 82 13.08 6.58 -8.90
N TYR A 83 12.23 6.43 -9.92
CA TYR A 83 12.49 5.57 -11.07
C TYR A 83 13.43 6.28 -12.07
N ASN A 84 14.58 5.67 -12.35
CA ASN A 84 15.47 6.12 -13.42
C ASN A 84 15.16 5.35 -14.72
N PRO A 85 14.57 5.99 -15.75
CA PRO A 85 14.20 5.31 -16.98
C PRO A 85 15.40 4.84 -17.81
N LYS A 86 16.59 5.45 -17.65
CA LYS A 86 17.79 5.07 -18.39
C LYS A 86 18.41 3.78 -17.85
N SER A 87 18.37 3.57 -16.55
CA SER A 87 18.90 2.35 -15.91
C SER A 87 17.83 1.29 -15.64
N GLY A 88 16.54 1.66 -15.70
CA GLY A 88 15.43 0.78 -15.33
C GLY A 88 15.32 0.51 -13.82
N ASN A 89 16.12 1.19 -13.00
CA ASN A 89 16.21 0.94 -11.57
C ASN A 89 15.48 1.99 -10.73
N PHE A 90 14.96 1.57 -9.59
CA PHE A 90 14.50 2.49 -8.53
C PHE A 90 15.67 2.84 -7.61
N VAL A 91 15.83 4.12 -7.32
CA VAL A 91 16.69 4.60 -6.23
C VAL A 91 15.80 4.90 -5.03
N MET A 92 16.26 4.64 -3.80
CA MET A 92 15.47 4.98 -2.61
C MET A 92 15.17 6.48 -2.61
N PRO A 93 13.89 6.91 -2.71
CA PRO A 93 13.57 8.34 -2.67
C PRO A 93 13.76 8.87 -1.25
N PHE A 94 14.16 10.14 -1.15
CA PHE A 94 14.10 10.85 0.12
C PHE A 94 12.69 11.41 0.35
N PRO A 95 12.22 11.48 1.61
CA PRO A 95 10.95 12.13 1.93
C PRO A 95 10.99 13.55 1.37
N THR A 96 10.07 13.88 0.47
CA THR A 96 9.90 15.26 0.05
C THR A 96 9.09 15.94 1.14
N GLN A 97 9.42 17.18 1.52
CA GLN A 97 8.53 18.00 2.35
C GLN A 97 7.27 18.31 1.55
N ASP A 98 6.33 17.38 1.50
CA ASP A 98 5.00 17.63 0.96
C ASP A 98 4.20 18.35 2.05
N GLN A 99 3.97 19.65 1.87
CA GLN A 99 3.21 20.49 2.80
C GLN A 99 1.81 19.92 3.10
N ARG A 100 1.26 19.06 2.22
CA ARG A 100 -0.03 18.40 2.41
C ARG A 100 -0.04 17.31 3.49
N LEU A 101 1.13 16.91 3.97
CA LEU A 101 1.30 15.89 5.02
C LEU A 101 1.55 16.49 6.40
N GLN A 102 1.66 17.81 6.50
CA GLN A 102 1.69 18.54 7.76
C GLN A 102 0.24 18.80 8.21
N CYS A 103 -0.33 17.83 8.93
CA CYS A 103 -1.56 18.02 9.70
C CYS A 103 -1.19 18.29 11.16
#